data_AF-A0A8J8G4I0-F1
#
_entry.id   AF-A0A8J8G4I0-F1
#
_cell.length_a   1.000
_cell.length_b   1.000
_cell.length_c   1.000
_cell.angle_alpha   90.00
_cell.angle_beta   90.00
_cell.angle_gamma   90.00
#
_symmetry.space_group_name_H-M   'P 1'
#
loop_
_entity.id
_entity.type
_entity.pdbx_description
1 polymer ?
#
loop_
_entity_poly.entity_id
_entity_poly.type
_entity_poly.pdbx_seq_one_letter_code
_entity_poly.pdbx_strand_id
1 'polypeptide(L)'
;MEERTTMKHHKGVKFVLLVSVIVIGNIFAFDILAQDSVYTSPKSTFVVDSNTNFTVQSAAPLTWNLNQRVNLTIEIEATGLPVGENISIATISIYYNIPDDPHKKYQASIVPKNNFTELDQVQLFNSSLFAPDDTKEFNITLEFVVYSSSIPENQFFEAEFPGDVEYIEVEEDRTLPIINLPGFPDAQTFLRWIFIFAISFILIAMPSIFVVSFKIKDTVQNRKKNRKKNRKKKGGKKQ
;
A
#
# COMPACT_ATOMS: atom_id res chain seq x y z
N MET A 1 22.07 -56.58 17.09
CA MET A 1 21.17 -56.25 15.96
C MET A 1 20.18 -55.20 16.46
N GLU A 2 20.70 -54.00 16.72
CA GLU A 2 19.96 -52.83 17.20
C GLU A 2 19.85 -51.86 16.04
N GLU A 3 18.63 -51.68 15.52
CA GLU A 3 18.21 -50.47 14.78
C GLU A 3 16.81 -50.74 14.23
N ARG A 4 15.75 -50.33 14.95
CA ARG A 4 14.40 -50.17 14.36
C ARG A 4 13.37 -49.48 15.26
N THR A 5 13.77 -48.56 16.13
CA THR A 5 12.82 -47.85 17.03
C THR A 5 12.74 -46.33 16.86
N THR A 6 13.54 -45.72 15.97
CA THR A 6 13.60 -44.25 15.86
C THR A 6 12.68 -43.62 14.81
N MET A 7 12.06 -44.39 13.90
CA MET A 7 11.35 -43.79 12.74
C MET A 7 9.87 -43.40 12.93
N LYS A 8 9.25 -43.54 14.12
CA LYS A 8 7.81 -43.22 14.29
C LYS A 8 7.51 -41.95 15.08
N HIS A 9 8.45 -41.43 15.85
CA HIS A 9 8.24 -40.17 16.58
C HIS A 9 8.34 -38.93 15.69
N HIS A 10 8.97 -39.07 14.52
CA HIS A 10 9.28 -37.96 13.62
C HIS A 10 8.07 -37.39 12.86
N LYS A 11 6.95 -38.13 12.72
CA LYS A 11 5.79 -37.69 11.92
C LYS A 11 4.86 -36.72 12.67
N GLY A 12 4.70 -36.86 13.98
CA GLY A 12 3.86 -35.96 14.78
C GLY A 12 4.51 -34.58 14.96
N VAL A 13 5.83 -34.56 15.20
CA VAL A 13 6.61 -33.32 15.34
C VAL A 13 6.64 -32.52 14.04
N LYS A 14 6.73 -33.20 12.87
CA LYS A 14 6.67 -32.55 11.56
C LYS A 14 5.31 -31.89 11.27
N PHE A 15 4.21 -32.46 11.75
CA PHE A 15 2.88 -31.89 11.55
C PHE A 15 2.64 -30.64 12.40
N VAL A 16 3.11 -30.66 13.66
CA VAL A 16 3.04 -29.49 14.54
C VAL A 16 3.89 -28.35 14.00
N LEU A 17 5.14 -28.62 13.58
CA LEU A 17 6.01 -27.62 12.95
C LEU A 17 5.42 -27.02 11.67
N LEU A 18 4.77 -27.84 10.83
CA LEU A 18 4.14 -27.36 9.61
C LEU A 18 2.98 -26.41 9.91
N VAL A 19 2.16 -26.72 10.93
CA VAL A 19 1.04 -25.86 11.34
C VAL A 19 1.55 -24.57 12.00
N SER A 20 2.61 -24.61 12.82
CA SER A 20 3.20 -23.38 13.37
C SER A 20 3.84 -22.51 12.28
N VAL A 21 4.47 -23.07 11.25
CA VAL A 21 5.02 -22.29 10.13
C VAL A 21 3.91 -21.65 9.30
N ILE A 22 2.77 -22.33 9.09
CA ILE A 22 1.62 -21.75 8.37
C ILE A 22 0.94 -20.65 9.20
N VAL A 23 0.84 -20.81 10.52
CA VAL A 23 0.28 -19.77 11.40
C VAL A 23 1.23 -18.57 11.52
N ILE A 24 2.53 -18.78 11.66
CA ILE A 24 3.54 -17.70 11.66
C ILE A 24 3.59 -17.00 10.29
N GLY A 25 3.54 -17.76 9.18
CA GLY A 25 3.55 -17.21 7.83
C GLY A 25 2.33 -16.35 7.48
N ASN A 26 1.17 -16.60 8.08
CA ASN A 26 -0.02 -15.75 7.91
C ASN A 26 -0.05 -14.54 8.87
N ILE A 27 0.73 -14.56 9.95
CA ILE A 27 0.84 -13.43 10.89
C ILE A 27 1.85 -12.37 10.40
N PHE A 28 2.83 -12.77 9.58
CA PHE A 28 3.86 -11.88 9.02
C PHE A 28 3.64 -11.45 7.56
N ALA A 29 2.47 -11.75 6.98
CA ALA A 29 2.13 -11.34 5.61
C ALA A 29 1.40 -9.98 5.52
N PHE A 30 1.37 -9.21 6.60
CA PHE A 30 0.90 -7.83 6.58
C PHE A 30 2.11 -6.89 6.64
N ASP A 31 2.13 -5.94 5.73
CA ASP A 31 3.11 -4.87 5.52
C ASP A 31 4.41 -5.26 4.80
N ILE A 32 4.27 -5.88 3.61
CA ILE A 32 5.20 -5.51 2.54
C ILE A 32 4.63 -4.23 1.94
N LEU A 33 5.28 -3.11 2.26
CA LEU A 33 5.06 -1.79 1.66
C LEU A 33 4.77 -1.92 0.16
N ALA A 34 3.51 -1.73 -0.23
CA ALA A 34 3.22 -1.19 -1.54
C ALA A 34 3.72 0.26 -1.48
N GLN A 35 4.93 0.48 -1.96
CA GLN A 35 5.39 1.82 -2.25
C GLN A 35 4.57 2.25 -3.46
N ASP A 36 3.53 3.06 -3.25
CA ASP A 36 2.65 3.51 -4.33
C ASP A 36 3.50 4.05 -5.47
N SER A 37 3.35 3.44 -6.65
CA SER A 37 4.12 3.83 -7.83
C SER A 37 3.78 5.27 -8.20
N VAL A 38 4.79 6.12 -8.29
CA VAL A 38 4.62 7.50 -8.74
C VAL A 38 4.18 7.48 -10.20
N TYR A 39 3.03 8.10 -10.46
CA TYR A 39 2.52 8.34 -11.80
C TYR A 39 3.02 9.68 -12.31
N THR A 40 3.33 9.76 -13.61
CA THR A 40 3.77 11.00 -14.27
C THR A 40 2.81 11.31 -15.40
N SER A 41 2.20 12.50 -15.37
CA SER A 41 1.26 12.95 -16.39
C SER A 41 1.92 13.17 -17.76
N PRO A 42 1.14 13.19 -18.84
CA PRO A 42 1.61 13.67 -20.14
C PRO A 42 2.11 15.12 -20.06
N LYS A 43 3.09 15.46 -20.91
CA LYS A 43 3.58 16.85 -21.03
C LYS A 43 2.52 17.75 -21.63
N SER A 44 2.14 18.81 -20.90
CA SER A 44 1.28 19.89 -21.41
C SER A 44 2.17 21.02 -21.96
N THR A 45 1.90 21.51 -23.17
CA THR A 45 2.71 22.57 -23.81
C THR A 45 1.90 23.85 -23.96
N PHE A 46 2.49 24.96 -23.54
CA PHE A 46 1.91 26.29 -23.58
C PHE A 46 2.80 27.24 -24.37
N VAL A 47 2.20 28.01 -25.27
CA VAL A 47 2.91 28.99 -26.09
C VAL A 47 2.83 30.34 -25.39
N VAL A 48 3.98 30.90 -25.01
CA VAL A 48 4.04 32.24 -24.39
C VAL A 48 4.16 33.31 -25.46
N ASP A 49 5.04 33.08 -26.43
CA ASP A 49 5.23 33.94 -27.61
C ASP A 49 5.54 33.08 -28.86
N SER A 50 5.83 33.71 -30.00
CA SER A 50 6.09 33.00 -31.26
C SER A 50 7.28 32.03 -31.24
N ASN A 51 8.22 32.21 -30.30
CA ASN A 51 9.46 31.45 -30.20
C ASN A 51 9.60 30.71 -28.86
N THR A 52 8.88 31.12 -27.82
CA THR A 52 9.02 30.58 -26.47
C THR A 52 7.81 29.75 -26.03
N ASN A 53 8.09 28.51 -25.62
CA ASN A 53 7.09 27.58 -25.10
C ASN A 53 7.47 27.10 -23.70
N PHE A 54 6.46 26.79 -22.90
CA PHE A 54 6.60 26.11 -21.61
C PHE A 54 5.98 24.75 -21.72
N THR A 55 6.70 23.73 -21.24
CA THR A 55 6.10 22.44 -20.97
C THR A 55 5.98 22.22 -19.49
N VAL A 56 4.86 21.64 -19.08
CA VAL A 56 4.56 21.28 -17.69
C VAL A 56 4.30 19.79 -17.63
N GLN A 57 4.94 19.13 -16.67
CA GLN A 57 4.71 17.72 -16.35
C GLN A 57 4.56 17.58 -14.85
N SER A 58 3.59 16.79 -14.40
CA SER A 58 3.33 16.60 -12.97
C SER A 58 3.44 15.14 -12.59
N ALA A 59 3.90 14.86 -11.37
CA ALA A 59 4.07 13.51 -10.89
C ALA A 59 3.65 13.35 -9.43
N ALA A 60 2.80 12.35 -9.17
CA ALA A 60 2.35 11.92 -7.85
C ALA A 60 1.75 10.49 -7.96
N PRO A 61 1.56 9.76 -6.87
CA PRO A 61 0.70 8.57 -6.85
C PRO A 61 -0.72 8.86 -7.34
N LEU A 62 -1.39 7.86 -7.92
CA LEU A 62 -2.82 7.92 -8.29
C LEU A 62 -3.76 7.53 -7.15
N THR A 63 -3.23 7.04 -6.04
CA THR A 63 -3.99 6.66 -4.84
C THR A 63 -3.45 7.43 -3.65
N TRP A 64 -4.30 8.18 -2.97
CA TRP A 64 -3.92 9.06 -1.86
C TRP A 64 -4.67 8.68 -0.59
N ASN A 65 -3.94 8.41 0.48
CA ASN A 65 -4.53 8.15 1.79
C ASN A 65 -4.92 9.46 2.48
N LEU A 66 -6.14 9.54 3.02
CA LEU A 66 -6.70 10.74 3.68
C LEU A 66 -5.75 11.41 4.69
N ASN A 67 -5.05 10.61 5.50
CA ASN A 67 -4.21 11.12 6.58
C ASN A 67 -2.72 11.19 6.24
N GLN A 68 -2.35 10.89 5.00
CA GLN A 68 -0.95 10.87 4.58
C GLN A 68 -0.66 12.05 3.67
N ARG A 69 0.51 12.65 3.87
CA ARG A 69 1.01 13.67 2.94
C ARG A 69 1.53 13.00 1.69
N VAL A 70 1.08 13.50 0.55
CA VAL A 70 1.56 13.10 -0.76
C VAL A 70 2.35 14.25 -1.37
N ASN A 71 3.50 13.96 -1.95
CA ASN A 71 4.28 14.96 -2.67
C ASN A 71 3.86 14.96 -4.14
N LEU A 72 3.40 16.12 -4.60
CA LEU A 72 3.22 16.45 -6.01
C LEU A 72 4.49 17.14 -6.50
N THR A 73 5.15 16.53 -7.47
CA THR A 73 6.27 17.14 -8.20
C THR A 73 5.74 17.77 -9.48
N ILE A 74 6.13 19.00 -9.76
CA ILE A 74 5.78 19.76 -10.97
C ILE A 74 7.09 20.14 -11.65
N GLU A 75 7.32 19.57 -12.83
CA GLU A 75 8.44 19.90 -13.71
C GLU A 75 7.98 20.92 -14.73
N ILE A 76 8.74 22.00 -14.86
CA ILE A 76 8.51 23.04 -15.84
C ILE A 76 9.78 23.24 -16.65
N GLU A 77 9.65 23.13 -17.96
CA GLU A 77 10.74 23.26 -18.92
C GLU A 77 10.40 24.38 -19.89
N ALA A 78 11.26 25.39 -19.94
CA ALA A 78 11.14 26.50 -20.88
C ALA A 78 12.00 26.23 -22.11
N THR A 79 11.39 26.26 -23.30
CA THR A 79 12.08 26.00 -24.58
C THR A 79 11.99 27.23 -25.48
N GLY A 80 13.04 27.48 -26.25
CA GLY A 80 13.05 28.54 -27.26
C GLY A 80 13.25 29.98 -26.76
N LEU A 81 13.74 30.15 -25.52
CA LEU A 81 14.08 31.45 -24.92
C LEU A 81 15.11 32.24 -25.76
N PRO A 82 14.75 33.42 -26.30
CA PRO A 82 15.69 34.31 -26.98
C PRO A 82 16.74 34.89 -26.02
N VAL A 83 17.92 35.24 -26.56
CA VAL A 83 19.01 35.80 -25.75
C VAL A 83 18.60 37.13 -25.11
N GLY A 84 18.57 37.17 -23.77
CA GLY A 84 18.24 38.36 -22.99
C GLY A 84 16.75 38.48 -22.60
N GLU A 85 15.92 37.51 -22.98
CA GLU A 85 14.56 37.39 -22.46
C GLU A 85 14.53 36.59 -21.15
N ASN A 86 13.69 37.02 -20.23
CA ASN A 86 13.47 36.35 -18.96
C ASN A 86 12.00 36.01 -18.82
N ILE A 87 11.74 34.78 -18.37
CA ILE A 87 10.39 34.36 -18.04
C ILE A 87 10.31 33.98 -16.58
N SER A 88 9.33 34.55 -15.90
CA SER A 88 9.14 34.38 -14.47
C SER A 88 7.76 33.81 -14.23
N ILE A 89 7.71 32.72 -13.47
CA ILE A 89 6.44 32.19 -12.96
C ILE A 89 6.25 32.85 -11.61
N ALA A 90 5.26 33.73 -11.48
CA ALA A 90 5.03 34.40 -10.19
C ALA A 90 4.35 33.47 -9.19
N THR A 91 3.37 32.70 -9.65
CA THR A 91 2.60 31.81 -8.79
C THR A 91 2.18 30.56 -9.57
N ILE A 92 2.25 29.42 -8.89
CA ILE A 92 1.60 28.17 -9.28
C ILE A 92 0.52 27.91 -8.22
N SER A 93 -0.73 28.15 -8.56
CA SER A 93 -1.86 27.86 -7.68
C SER A 93 -2.34 26.43 -7.92
N ILE A 94 -2.53 25.69 -6.85
CA ILE A 94 -2.93 24.29 -6.88
C ILE A 94 -4.36 24.21 -6.34
N TYR A 95 -5.26 23.72 -7.17
CA TYR A 95 -6.65 23.46 -6.84
C TYR A 95 -6.91 21.96 -6.95
N TYR A 96 -7.84 21.46 -6.14
CA TYR A 96 -8.45 20.16 -6.38
C TYR A 96 -9.86 20.35 -6.92
N ASN A 97 -10.28 19.47 -7.83
CA ASN A 97 -11.66 19.43 -8.30
C ASN A 97 -12.27 18.06 -8.02
N ILE A 98 -13.51 18.10 -7.55
CA ILE A 98 -14.31 16.91 -7.26
C ILE A 98 -15.14 16.61 -8.52
N PRO A 99 -15.26 15.34 -8.93
CA PRO A 99 -16.19 14.96 -9.99
C PRO A 99 -17.59 15.54 -9.73
N ASP A 100 -18.25 16.04 -10.77
CA ASP A 100 -19.57 16.68 -10.72
C ASP A 100 -19.67 18.00 -9.94
N ASP A 101 -18.58 18.51 -9.32
CA ASP A 101 -18.53 19.86 -8.73
C ASP A 101 -17.94 20.85 -9.75
N PRO A 102 -18.68 21.88 -10.20
CA PRO A 102 -18.16 22.89 -11.12
C PRO A 102 -17.13 23.83 -10.48
N HIS A 103 -16.94 23.78 -9.16
CA HIS A 103 -16.07 24.71 -8.44
C HIS A 103 -14.76 24.04 -8.00
N LYS A 104 -13.66 24.56 -8.55
CA LYS A 104 -12.31 24.23 -8.08
C LYS A 104 -12.08 24.76 -6.67
N LYS A 105 -11.50 23.93 -5.82
CA LYS A 105 -11.23 24.26 -4.41
C LYS A 105 -9.74 24.47 -4.21
N TYR A 106 -9.38 25.62 -3.66
CA TYR A 106 -7.99 25.99 -3.45
C TYR A 106 -7.32 25.07 -2.42
N GLN A 107 -6.11 24.62 -2.73
CA GLN A 107 -5.34 23.73 -1.86
C GLN A 107 -4.02 24.36 -1.42
N ALA A 108 -3.25 24.89 -2.36
CA ALA A 108 -1.92 25.44 -2.08
C ALA A 108 -1.48 26.43 -3.17
N SER A 109 -0.40 27.15 -2.88
CA SER A 109 0.28 28.00 -3.86
C SER A 109 1.78 27.87 -3.70
N ILE A 110 2.51 27.81 -4.81
CA ILE A 110 3.96 27.89 -4.86
C ILE A 110 4.32 29.25 -5.46
N VAL A 111 5.26 29.96 -4.83
CA VAL A 111 5.84 31.19 -5.37
C VAL A 111 7.30 30.90 -5.74
N PRO A 112 7.58 30.64 -7.02
CA PRO A 112 8.93 30.43 -7.51
C PRO A 112 9.81 31.65 -7.23
N LYS A 113 11.07 31.39 -6.84
CA LYS A 113 12.05 32.46 -6.59
C LYS A 113 12.99 32.68 -7.77
N ASN A 114 13.03 31.72 -8.69
CA ASN A 114 13.96 31.70 -9.80
C ASN A 114 13.22 31.96 -11.10
N ASN A 115 13.84 32.75 -11.96
CA ASN A 115 13.35 32.99 -13.32
C ASN A 115 14.02 32.00 -14.27
N PHE A 116 13.38 31.76 -15.40
CA PHE A 116 13.97 31.08 -16.53
C PHE A 116 14.73 32.10 -17.36
N THR A 117 16.06 31.93 -17.41
CA THR A 117 16.99 32.88 -18.08
C THR A 117 17.87 32.20 -19.11
N GLU A 118 17.82 30.87 -19.19
CA GLU A 118 18.65 30.06 -20.09
C GLU A 118 17.75 29.16 -20.95
N LEU A 119 18.24 28.82 -22.16
CA LEU A 119 17.56 27.91 -23.07
C LEU A 119 17.45 26.51 -22.46
N ASP A 120 16.29 25.87 -22.60
CA ASP A 120 16.00 24.50 -22.17
C ASP A 120 16.22 24.27 -20.67
N GLN A 121 16.02 25.34 -19.88
CA GLN A 121 16.13 25.28 -18.44
C GLN A 121 14.92 24.54 -17.84
N VAL A 122 15.20 23.47 -17.09
CA VAL A 122 14.22 22.69 -16.34
C VAL A 122 14.21 23.12 -14.87
N GLN A 123 13.03 23.37 -14.32
CA GLN A 123 12.84 23.64 -12.89
C GLN A 123 11.84 22.65 -12.30
N LEU A 124 12.18 22.13 -11.12
CA LEU A 124 11.35 21.21 -10.36
C LEU A 124 10.77 21.91 -9.13
N PHE A 125 9.46 21.84 -9.00
CA PHE A 125 8.71 22.33 -7.85
C PHE A 125 8.10 21.14 -7.12
N ASN A 126 8.09 21.19 -5.79
CA ASN A 126 7.48 20.16 -4.98
C ASN A 126 6.46 20.80 -4.05
N SER A 127 5.26 20.21 -3.97
CA SER A 127 4.24 20.58 -3.01
C SER A 127 3.82 19.35 -2.22
N SER A 128 3.65 19.50 -0.91
CA SER A 128 3.17 18.44 -0.04
C SER A 128 1.70 18.68 0.27
N LEU A 129 0.84 17.77 -0.17
CA LEU A 129 -0.61 17.90 -0.20
C LEU A 129 -1.25 16.75 0.58
N PHE A 130 -2.51 16.92 0.97
CA PHE A 130 -3.35 15.86 1.55
C PHE A 130 -4.51 15.57 0.60
N ALA A 131 -5.04 14.35 0.61
CA ALA A 131 -6.30 14.08 -0.08
C ALA A 131 -7.44 14.91 0.55
N PRO A 132 -8.43 15.37 -0.25
CA PRO A 132 -9.63 15.99 0.29
C PRO A 132 -10.45 14.97 1.10
N ASP A 133 -11.05 15.41 2.20
CA ASP A 133 -11.84 14.57 3.12
C ASP A 133 -13.29 14.38 2.69
N ASP A 134 -13.75 15.14 1.71
CA ASP A 134 -15.13 15.19 1.23
C ASP A 134 -15.38 14.41 -0.05
N THR A 135 -14.38 13.68 -0.57
CA THR A 135 -14.49 12.93 -1.81
C THR A 135 -13.71 11.61 -1.79
N LYS A 136 -14.12 10.69 -2.66
CA LYS A 136 -13.39 9.45 -2.95
C LYS A 136 -12.50 9.56 -4.17
N GLU A 137 -12.74 10.57 -5.01
CA GLU A 137 -12.07 10.77 -6.28
C GLU A 137 -11.90 12.27 -6.51
N PHE A 138 -10.74 12.70 -7.03
CA PHE A 138 -10.50 14.10 -7.36
C PHE A 138 -9.44 14.21 -8.45
N ASN A 139 -9.34 15.37 -9.10
CA ASN A 139 -8.19 15.73 -9.94
C ASN A 139 -7.56 17.01 -9.40
N ILE A 140 -6.40 17.36 -9.93
CA ILE A 140 -5.66 18.57 -9.56
C ILE A 140 -5.58 19.48 -10.77
N THR A 141 -5.95 20.74 -10.57
CA THR A 141 -5.73 21.82 -11.52
C THR A 141 -4.58 22.69 -11.03
N LEU A 142 -3.60 22.91 -11.91
CA LEU A 142 -2.48 23.81 -11.72
C LEU A 142 -2.70 25.07 -12.55
N GLU A 143 -2.82 26.22 -11.90
CA GLU A 143 -2.88 27.52 -12.57
C GLU A 143 -1.54 28.26 -12.44
N PHE A 144 -1.00 28.69 -13.57
CA PHE A 144 0.27 29.38 -13.66
C PHE A 144 0.05 30.85 -14.03
N VAL A 145 0.67 31.76 -13.28
CA VAL A 145 0.77 33.17 -13.67
C VAL A 145 2.18 33.44 -14.17
N VAL A 146 2.30 33.65 -15.47
CA VAL A 146 3.59 33.78 -16.18
C VAL A 146 3.80 35.22 -16.64
N TYR A 147 5.01 35.70 -16.46
CA TYR A 147 5.50 37.02 -16.87
C TYR A 147 6.65 36.82 -17.83
N SER A 148 6.61 37.47 -18.99
CA SER A 148 7.74 37.52 -19.92
C SER A 148 8.24 38.96 -20.04
N SER A 149 9.54 39.17 -20.20
CA SER A 149 10.08 40.49 -20.54
C SER A 149 9.64 40.98 -21.93
N SER A 150 9.26 40.07 -22.83
CA SER A 150 8.79 40.39 -24.19
C SER A 150 7.29 40.71 -24.27
N ILE A 151 6.51 40.31 -23.26
CA ILE A 151 5.05 40.53 -23.21
C ILE A 151 4.68 41.22 -21.90
N PRO A 152 4.19 42.47 -21.92
CA PRO A 152 3.94 43.26 -20.72
C PRO A 152 2.71 42.81 -19.91
N GLU A 153 1.85 41.98 -20.49
CA GLU A 153 0.65 41.44 -19.83
C GLU A 153 0.90 40.04 -19.26
N ASN A 154 0.34 39.80 -18.08
CA ASN A 154 0.42 38.51 -17.42
C ASN A 154 -0.39 37.47 -18.20
N GLN A 155 0.21 36.31 -18.40
CA GLN A 155 -0.47 35.18 -19.03
C GLN A 155 -0.86 34.14 -17.99
N PHE A 156 -2.04 33.55 -18.19
CA PHE A 156 -2.59 32.52 -17.33
C PHE A 156 -2.64 31.21 -18.11
N PHE A 157 -2.06 30.16 -17.53
CA PHE A 157 -2.08 28.81 -18.10
C PHE A 157 -2.64 27.83 -17.09
N GLU A 158 -3.28 26.78 -17.59
CA GLU A 158 -3.90 25.74 -16.78
C GLU A 158 -3.41 24.37 -17.23
N ALA A 159 -2.95 23.56 -16.29
CA ALA A 159 -2.58 22.16 -16.52
C ALA A 159 -3.32 21.26 -15.53
N GLU A 160 -3.65 20.05 -15.96
CA GLU A 160 -4.36 19.07 -15.13
C GLU A 160 -3.46 17.88 -14.77
N PHE A 161 -3.66 17.35 -13.57
CA PHE A 161 -3.10 16.08 -13.12
C PHE A 161 -4.22 15.20 -12.57
N PRO A 162 -4.36 13.93 -13.01
CA PRO A 162 -3.44 13.17 -13.86
C PRO A 162 -3.46 13.53 -15.36
N GLY A 163 -4.57 14.08 -15.85
CA GLY A 163 -4.73 14.62 -17.22
C GLY A 163 -5.16 13.60 -18.28
N ASP A 164 -4.66 12.36 -18.22
CA ASP A 164 -5.04 11.26 -19.11
C ASP A 164 -5.71 10.08 -18.39
N VAL A 165 -5.57 10.03 -17.06
CA VAL A 165 -6.40 9.22 -16.18
C VAL A 165 -7.49 10.13 -15.59
N GLU A 166 -8.69 9.58 -15.46
CA GLU A 166 -9.89 10.34 -15.07
C GLU A 166 -9.71 11.01 -13.71
N TYR A 167 -9.30 10.26 -12.67
CA TYR A 167 -9.21 10.74 -11.30
C TYR A 167 -8.06 10.12 -10.50
N ILE A 168 -7.69 10.81 -9.43
CA ILE A 168 -6.91 10.32 -8.29
C ILE A 168 -7.90 9.70 -7.30
N GLU A 169 -7.66 8.47 -6.88
CA GLU A 169 -8.48 7.76 -5.90
C GLU A 169 -8.04 8.12 -4.47
N VAL A 170 -9.02 8.29 -3.58
CA VAL A 170 -8.81 8.52 -2.16
C VAL A 170 -9.07 7.24 -1.39
N GLU A 171 -8.04 6.71 -0.75
CA GLU A 171 -8.19 5.61 0.19
C GLU A 171 -8.48 6.15 1.58
N GLU A 172 -9.64 5.77 2.10
CA GLU A 172 -9.94 5.93 3.52
C GLU A 172 -9.04 4.99 4.29
N ASP A 173 -8.18 5.59 5.11
CA ASP A 173 -7.33 4.85 6.04
C ASP A 173 -8.25 3.98 6.90
N ARG A 174 -8.26 2.66 6.64
CA ARG A 174 -8.99 1.69 7.46
C ARG A 174 -8.25 1.58 8.78
N THR A 175 -8.36 2.64 9.58
CA THR A 175 -8.08 2.56 10.99
C THR A 175 -8.96 1.44 11.52
N LEU A 176 -8.35 0.27 11.74
CA LEU A 176 -8.97 -0.77 12.56
C LEU A 176 -9.52 -0.03 13.77
N PRO A 177 -10.83 -0.13 14.07
CA PRO A 177 -11.43 0.68 15.12
C PRO A 177 -10.60 0.46 16.38
N ILE A 178 -9.80 1.47 16.74
CA ILE A 178 -9.12 1.47 18.02
C ILE A 178 -10.27 1.67 18.97
N ILE A 179 -10.75 0.56 19.56
CA ILE A 179 -11.71 0.57 20.65
C ILE A 179 -10.99 1.26 21.81
N ASN A 180 -10.95 2.59 21.79
CA ASN A 180 -10.36 3.41 22.83
C ASN A 180 -11.40 3.57 23.95
N LEU A 181 -11.95 2.45 24.41
CA LEU A 181 -12.72 2.42 25.64
C LEU A 181 -11.74 2.73 26.77
N PRO A 182 -12.06 3.64 27.71
CA PRO A 182 -11.20 3.89 28.86
C PRO A 182 -10.97 2.57 29.62
N GLY A 183 -9.71 2.12 29.66
CA GLY A 183 -9.32 0.82 30.23
C GLY A 183 -9.04 -0.29 29.20
N PHE A 184 -9.21 -0.06 27.90
CA PHE A 184 -8.79 -1.00 26.86
C PHE A 184 -7.28 -0.88 26.62
N PRO A 185 -6.53 -1.99 26.55
CA PRO A 185 -5.09 -1.97 26.28
C PRO A 185 -4.81 -1.43 24.86
N ASP A 186 -3.66 -0.78 24.67
CA ASP A 186 -3.19 -0.36 23.35
C ASP A 186 -3.10 -1.57 22.38
N ALA A 187 -3.12 -1.32 21.07
CA ALA A 187 -3.18 -2.37 20.06
C ALA A 187 -2.08 -3.44 20.25
N GLN A 188 -0.87 -3.01 20.62
CA GLN A 188 0.25 -3.91 20.90
C GLN A 188 0.01 -4.78 22.15
N THR A 189 -0.52 -4.23 23.24
CA THR A 189 -0.84 -5.00 24.45
C THR A 189 -2.04 -5.94 24.21
N PHE A 190 -3.04 -5.50 23.43
CA PHE A 190 -4.18 -6.35 23.05
C PHE A 190 -3.74 -7.55 22.21
N LEU A 191 -2.87 -7.36 21.21
CA LEU A 191 -2.28 -8.45 20.43
C LEU A 191 -1.46 -9.41 21.32
N ARG A 192 -0.69 -8.88 22.27
CA ARG A 192 0.04 -9.70 23.26
C ARG A 192 -0.93 -10.54 24.11
N TRP A 193 -2.07 -10.00 24.52
CA TRP A 193 -3.08 -10.73 25.29
C TRP A 193 -3.72 -11.85 24.47
N ILE A 194 -4.10 -11.58 23.22
CA ILE A 194 -4.62 -12.61 22.29
C ILE A 194 -3.60 -13.73 22.13
N PHE A 195 -2.32 -13.40 21.98
CA PHE A 195 -1.25 -14.38 21.85
C PHE A 195 -1.08 -15.25 23.10
N ILE A 196 -1.07 -14.63 24.29
CA ILE A 196 -1.03 -15.33 25.58
C ILE A 196 -2.24 -16.26 25.72
N PHE A 197 -3.42 -15.79 25.33
CA PHE A 197 -4.66 -16.55 25.39
C PHE A 197 -4.61 -17.77 24.46
N ALA A 198 -4.16 -17.59 23.22
CA ALA A 198 -4.00 -18.66 22.25
C ALA A 198 -3.01 -19.74 22.73
N ILE A 199 -1.84 -19.34 23.26
CA ILE A 199 -0.87 -20.28 23.81
C ILE A 199 -1.44 -21.02 25.02
N SER A 200 -2.09 -20.31 25.93
CA SER A 200 -2.71 -20.90 27.13
C SER A 200 -3.79 -21.92 26.74
N PHE A 201 -4.62 -21.59 25.76
CA PHE A 201 -5.64 -22.49 25.23
C PHE A 201 -5.02 -23.76 24.61
N ILE A 202 -3.94 -23.62 23.84
CA ILE A 202 -3.21 -24.75 23.27
C ILE A 202 -2.62 -25.65 24.38
N LEU A 203 -2.03 -25.06 25.42
CA LEU A 203 -1.48 -25.80 26.56
C LEU A 203 -2.56 -26.55 27.35
N ILE A 204 -3.72 -25.94 27.55
CA ILE A 204 -4.86 -26.58 28.24
C ILE A 204 -5.50 -27.67 27.38
N ALA A 205 -5.57 -27.49 26.06
CA ALA A 205 -6.14 -28.46 25.13
C ALA A 205 -5.16 -29.61 24.80
N MET A 206 -3.86 -29.46 25.04
CA MET A 206 -2.87 -30.48 24.71
C MET A 206 -3.13 -31.84 25.36
N PRO A 207 -3.41 -31.94 26.68
CA PRO A 207 -3.69 -33.22 27.34
C PRO A 207 -4.87 -33.98 26.73
N SER A 208 -5.96 -33.28 26.41
CA SER A 208 -7.17 -33.89 25.83
C SER A 208 -6.93 -34.37 24.39
N ILE A 209 -6.21 -33.59 23.58
CA ILE A 209 -5.77 -34.01 22.24
C ILE A 209 -4.87 -35.25 22.33
N PHE A 210 -3.98 -35.29 23.32
CA PHE A 210 -3.05 -36.41 23.52
C PHE A 210 -3.78 -37.69 23.92
N VAL A 211 -4.75 -37.62 24.85
CA VAL A 211 -5.58 -38.77 25.27
C VAL A 211 -6.40 -39.33 24.10
N VAL A 212 -7.02 -38.46 23.30
CA VAL A 212 -7.76 -38.89 22.09
C VAL A 212 -6.83 -39.59 21.11
N SER A 213 -5.62 -39.06 20.89
CA SER A 213 -4.64 -39.68 19.99
C SER A 213 -4.18 -41.06 20.47
N PHE A 214 -4.05 -41.28 21.78
CA PHE A 214 -3.70 -42.57 22.38
C PHE A 214 -4.84 -43.58 22.25
N LYS A 215 -6.08 -43.19 22.59
CA LYS A 215 -7.26 -44.07 22.43
C LYS A 215 -7.46 -44.52 20.98
N ILE A 216 -7.22 -43.63 20.01
CA ILE A 216 -7.29 -43.98 18.59
C ILE A 216 -6.19 -44.99 18.23
N LYS A 217 -4.95 -44.78 18.69
CA LYS A 217 -3.84 -45.73 18.45
C LYS A 217 -4.12 -47.11 19.04
N ASP A 218 -4.65 -47.19 20.26
CA ASP A 218 -4.98 -48.47 20.90
C ASP A 218 -6.11 -49.19 20.17
N THR A 219 -7.14 -48.45 19.74
CA THR A 219 -8.24 -49.00 18.95
C THR A 219 -7.74 -49.56 17.61
N VAL A 220 -6.84 -48.85 16.94
CA VAL A 220 -6.26 -49.28 15.66
C VAL A 220 -5.33 -50.50 15.85
N GLN A 221 -4.53 -50.55 16.91
CA GLN A 221 -3.68 -51.71 17.22
C GLN A 221 -4.51 -52.95 17.57
N ASN A 222 -5.56 -52.81 18.37
CA ASN A 222 -6.43 -53.92 18.75
C ASN A 222 -7.20 -54.48 17.55
N ARG A 223 -7.67 -53.63 16.62
CA ARG A 223 -8.24 -54.08 15.33
C ARG A 223 -7.23 -54.88 14.50
N LYS A 224 -5.95 -54.47 14.46
CA LYS A 224 -4.89 -55.21 13.73
C LYS A 224 -4.57 -56.56 14.38
N LYS A 225 -4.49 -56.63 15.72
CA LYS A 225 -4.29 -57.89 16.44
C LYS A 225 -5.45 -58.87 16.23
N ASN A 226 -6.70 -58.41 16.30
CA ASN A 226 -7.88 -59.25 16.07
C ASN A 226 -7.98 -59.74 14.63
N ARG A 227 -7.63 -58.92 13.62
CA ARG A 227 -7.53 -59.37 12.22
C ARG A 227 -6.49 -60.47 12.03
N LYS A 228 -5.33 -60.41 12.70
CA LYS A 228 -4.31 -61.47 12.66
C LYS A 228 -4.77 -62.76 13.37
N LYS A 229 -5.46 -62.65 14.51
CA LYS A 229 -5.96 -63.81 15.27
C LYS A 229 -7.07 -64.57 14.50
N ASN A 230 -7.97 -63.85 13.83
CA ASN A 230 -8.99 -64.46 12.97
C ASN A 230 -8.43 -65.12 11.70
N ARG A 231 -7.34 -64.60 11.13
CA ARG A 231 -6.63 -65.28 10.03
C ARG A 231 -5.99 -66.60 10.46
N LYS A 232 -5.39 -66.68 11.64
CA LYS A 232 -4.84 -67.93 12.19
C LYS A 232 -5.93 -68.97 12.47
N LYS A 233 -7.08 -68.56 13.03
CA LYS A 233 -8.22 -69.48 13.26
C LYS A 233 -8.85 -70.04 11.98
N LYS A 234 -8.85 -69.27 10.87
CA LYS A 234 -9.32 -69.76 9.57
C LYS A 234 -8.32 -70.67 8.85
N GLY A 235 -7.02 -70.57 9.17
CA GLY A 235 -5.98 -71.45 8.63
C GLY A 235 -5.86 -72.82 9.32
N GLY A 236 -6.34 -72.94 10.57
CA GLY A 236 -6.29 -74.18 11.35
C GLY A 236 -7.53 -75.10 11.24
N LYS A 237 -8.45 -74.82 10.32
CA LYS A 237 -9.66 -75.64 10.05
C LYS A 237 -9.57 -76.45 8.74
N LYS A 238 -8.36 -76.59 8.18
CA LYS A 238 -8.08 -77.48 7.04
C LYS A 238 -7.03 -78.51 7.45
N GLN A 239 -7.42 -79.44 8.30
CA GLN A 239 -6.84 -80.77 8.43
C GLN A 239 -7.98 -81.73 8.70
#